data_AF-A0A645C2K4-F1
#
_entry.id   AF-A0A645C2K4-F1
#
_cell.length_a   1.000
_cell.length_b   1.000
_cell.length_c   1.000
_cell.angle_alpha   90.00
_cell.angle_beta   90.00
_cell.angle_gamma   90.00
#
_symmetry.space_group_name_H-M   'P 1'
#
loop_
_entity.id
_entity.type
_entity.pdbx_description
1 polymer ?
#
loop_
_entity_poly.entity_id
_entity_poly.type
_entity_poly.pdbx_seq_one_letter_code
_entity_poly.pdbx_strand_id
1 'polypeptide(L)'
;MKQKLIIAIAAILACTLILSGCVTSAAAEAAIPAGSGYSVARVGAVETGAGYRGGNGKARGGYAENGNPANCSAAYGSTAAADPDYALTEAEQTLSLSGYGSDGALKDEDLTLADMLTYAIQDEFLARAEYERITDKFGRVRPFTSSMRAEETHIDALLPLFAAYGIAAPKDESAGRAASVSSLAEAYQAGVNAEVTNIAMYEIFLAKELPANVQAVFERLLNASENHLRAFQNRL
;
A
#
# COMPACT_ATOMS: atom_id res chain seq x y z
N MET A 1 -8.50 12.57 -30.71
CA MET A 1 -7.39 11.86 -30.05
C MET A 1 -7.99 10.81 -29.12
N LYS A 2 -8.26 9.61 -29.64
CA LYS A 2 -8.86 8.48 -28.89
C LYS A 2 -8.04 7.24 -29.24
N GLN A 3 -6.93 7.01 -28.54
CA GLN A 3 -6.05 5.87 -28.84
C GLN A 3 -5.16 5.42 -27.66
N LYS A 4 -5.59 5.62 -26.42
CA LYS A 4 -4.82 5.15 -25.24
C LYS A 4 -5.57 4.16 -24.33
N LEU A 5 -6.78 3.73 -24.68
CA LEU A 5 -7.63 2.91 -23.79
C LEU A 5 -7.62 1.40 -24.08
N ILE A 6 -6.68 0.88 -24.86
CA ILE A 6 -6.71 -0.54 -25.29
C ILE A 6 -5.69 -1.42 -24.54
N ILE A 7 -4.68 -0.85 -23.88
CA ILE A 7 -3.60 -1.65 -23.27
C ILE A 7 -4.02 -2.23 -21.91
N ALA A 8 -4.92 -1.60 -21.15
CA ALA A 8 -5.37 -2.11 -19.84
C ALA A 8 -6.26 -3.36 -19.93
N ILE A 9 -7.01 -3.55 -21.03
CA ILE A 9 -7.97 -4.66 -21.15
C ILE A 9 -7.28 -6.01 -21.47
N ALA A 10 -6.09 -5.98 -22.09
CA ALA A 10 -5.38 -7.20 -22.46
C ALA A 10 -4.76 -7.94 -21.26
N ALA A 11 -4.45 -7.25 -20.16
CA ALA A 11 -3.90 -7.86 -18.95
C ALA A 11 -4.97 -8.60 -18.13
N ILE A 12 -6.22 -8.13 -18.16
CA ILE A 12 -7.33 -8.72 -17.40
C ILE A 12 -7.80 -10.05 -18.01
N LEU A 13 -7.71 -10.20 -19.34
CA LEU A 13 -8.21 -11.38 -20.05
C LEU A 13 -7.30 -12.63 -19.92
N ALA A 14 -6.06 -12.49 -19.46
CA ALA A 14 -5.13 -13.61 -19.33
C ALA A 14 -5.21 -14.34 -17.98
N CYS A 15 -5.93 -13.82 -16.99
CA CYS A 15 -5.97 -14.38 -15.63
C CYS A 15 -7.25 -15.18 -15.30
N THR A 16 -8.20 -15.32 -16.24
CA THR A 16 -9.50 -15.98 -15.99
C THR A 16 -9.61 -17.43 -16.49
N LEU A 17 -8.50 -18.09 -16.82
CA LEU A 17 -8.53 -19.45 -17.38
C LEU A 17 -7.51 -20.42 -16.77
N ILE A 18 -7.33 -20.41 -15.45
CA ILE A 18 -6.84 -21.59 -14.73
C ILE A 18 -7.55 -21.64 -13.37
N LEU A 19 -8.65 -22.39 -13.27
CA LEU A 19 -8.95 -23.29 -12.14
C LEU A 19 -10.30 -24.00 -12.43
N SER A 20 -10.22 -25.14 -13.13
CA SER A 20 -11.22 -26.21 -12.99
C SER A 20 -10.47 -27.45 -12.56
N GLY A 21 -10.34 -27.58 -11.24
CA GLY A 21 -9.74 -28.73 -10.57
C GLY A 21 -10.39 -28.88 -9.20
N CYS A 22 -11.55 -29.50 -9.19
CA CYS A 22 -12.27 -29.90 -7.99
C CYS A 22 -11.40 -30.88 -7.19
N VAL A 23 -11.03 -30.52 -5.96
CA VAL A 23 -10.62 -31.50 -4.96
C VAL A 23 -11.21 -31.09 -3.61
N THR A 24 -12.23 -31.81 -3.19
CA THR A 24 -12.74 -31.79 -1.83
C THR A 24 -11.78 -32.57 -0.93
N SER A 25 -11.34 -31.97 0.18
CA SER A 25 -10.90 -32.74 1.34
C SER A 25 -11.25 -31.99 2.63
N ALA A 26 -11.68 -32.78 3.60
CA ALA A 26 -12.36 -32.37 4.81
C ALA A 26 -11.43 -31.69 5.83
N ALA A 27 -12.05 -30.88 6.68
CA ALA A 27 -11.46 -30.23 7.82
C ALA A 27 -10.76 -31.24 8.76
N ALA A 28 -9.53 -30.92 9.15
CA ALA A 28 -8.87 -31.51 10.31
C ALA A 28 -8.45 -30.37 11.24
N GLU A 29 -9.13 -30.33 12.38
CA GLU A 29 -8.87 -29.46 13.51
C GLU A 29 -7.61 -29.97 14.25
N ALA A 30 -6.59 -29.11 14.40
CA ALA A 30 -5.38 -29.44 15.14
C ALA A 30 -5.09 -28.36 16.18
N ALA A 31 -5.09 -28.79 17.43
CA ALA A 31 -4.83 -28.01 18.63
C ALA A 31 -3.42 -27.38 18.64
N ILE A 32 -3.32 -26.15 19.16
CA ILE A 32 -2.06 -25.46 19.43
C ILE A 32 -1.48 -25.96 20.76
N PRO A 33 -0.24 -26.51 20.80
CA PRO A 33 0.47 -26.70 22.06
C PRO A 33 1.16 -25.41 22.50
N ALA A 34 1.08 -25.15 23.80
CA ALA A 34 1.71 -24.04 24.49
C ALA A 34 3.24 -24.11 24.48
N GLY A 35 3.89 -22.95 24.37
CA GLY A 35 5.19 -22.71 25.03
C GLY A 35 6.40 -22.47 24.12
N SER A 36 6.68 -21.20 23.86
CA SER A 36 8.03 -20.59 23.83
C SER A 36 7.79 -19.09 23.65
N GLY A 37 7.99 -18.18 24.61
CA GLY A 37 9.09 -18.12 25.57
C GLY A 37 10.03 -16.98 25.17
N TYR A 38 9.55 -15.72 25.15
CA TYR A 38 10.43 -14.55 25.20
C TYR A 38 9.89 -13.54 26.22
N SER A 39 10.71 -13.26 27.23
CA SER A 39 10.43 -12.45 28.40
C SER A 39 10.77 -10.98 28.21
N VAL A 40 9.80 -10.14 28.57
CA VAL A 40 9.81 -8.78 29.15
C VAL A 40 11.15 -8.07 29.36
N ALA A 41 11.23 -6.83 28.85
CA ALA A 41 11.97 -5.74 29.51
C ALA A 41 11.00 -4.58 29.79
N ARG A 42 10.70 -4.36 31.08
CA ARG A 42 10.05 -3.14 31.60
C ARG A 42 11.12 -2.04 31.67
N VAL A 43 10.80 -0.84 31.16
CA VAL A 43 11.41 0.40 31.66
C VAL A 43 10.30 1.41 31.88
N GLY A 44 10.29 1.98 33.08
CA GLY A 44 9.17 2.70 33.66
C GLY A 44 8.99 4.14 33.18
N ALA A 45 7.87 4.69 33.65
CA ALA A 45 7.46 6.07 33.51
C ALA A 45 8.51 7.05 34.03
N VAL A 46 8.70 8.15 33.31
CA VAL A 46 9.22 9.41 33.85
C VAL A 46 8.35 10.54 33.34
N GLU A 47 8.03 11.43 34.28
CA GLU A 47 7.07 12.51 34.25
C GLU A 47 7.43 13.67 33.31
N THR A 48 6.42 14.51 33.11
CA THR A 48 6.36 15.80 32.43
C THR A 48 7.53 16.75 32.72
N GLY A 49 8.04 17.41 31.68
CA GLY A 49 8.95 18.55 31.81
C GLY A 49 9.01 19.40 30.54
N ALA A 50 8.39 20.58 30.59
CA ALA A 50 8.46 21.62 29.58
C ALA A 50 9.89 22.16 29.40
N GLY A 51 10.26 22.51 28.17
CA GLY A 51 11.54 23.15 27.89
C GLY A 51 11.79 23.50 26.43
N TYR A 52 11.12 24.53 25.92
CA TYR A 52 11.47 25.20 24.66
C TYR A 52 12.72 26.07 24.88
N ARG A 53 13.77 25.91 24.06
CA ARG A 53 14.83 26.93 23.91
C ARG A 53 15.49 26.83 22.53
N GLY A 54 15.32 27.86 21.71
CA GLY A 54 15.92 27.98 20.39
C GLY A 54 17.32 28.62 20.38
N GLY A 55 17.91 28.68 19.18
CA GLY A 55 18.93 29.69 18.83
C GLY A 55 20.10 29.27 17.95
N ASN A 56 20.04 29.67 16.67
CA ASN A 56 21.10 30.18 15.78
C ASN A 56 22.31 29.32 15.34
N GLY A 57 22.27 28.90 14.06
CA GLY A 57 22.96 29.58 12.94
C GLY A 57 24.49 29.45 12.79
N LYS A 58 24.94 28.83 11.69
CA LYS A 58 25.91 29.40 10.72
C LYS A 58 26.12 28.46 9.52
N ALA A 59 25.75 28.95 8.34
CA ALA A 59 26.07 28.35 7.05
C ALA A 59 27.55 28.60 6.66
N ARG A 60 28.20 27.56 6.13
CA ARG A 60 29.33 27.66 5.19
C ARG A 60 29.22 26.51 4.19
N GLY A 61 29.14 26.83 2.90
CA GLY A 61 28.87 25.89 1.82
C GLY A 61 30.09 25.16 1.26
N GLY A 62 29.81 24.21 0.36
CA GLY A 62 30.78 23.65 -0.59
C GLY A 62 30.61 22.14 -0.88
N TYR A 63 29.94 21.83 -1.98
CA TYR A 63 30.10 20.67 -2.90
C TYR A 63 30.15 19.23 -2.34
N ALA A 64 29.09 18.45 -2.61
CA ALA A 64 29.15 17.14 -3.29
C ALA A 64 27.72 16.57 -3.46
N GLU A 65 27.24 16.57 -4.70
CA GLU A 65 26.09 15.75 -5.12
C GLU A 65 26.54 14.29 -5.14
N ASN A 66 26.14 13.51 -4.15
CA ASN A 66 26.23 12.05 -4.14
C ASN A 66 24.99 11.50 -3.42
N GLY A 67 24.39 10.48 -4.03
CA GLY A 67 22.98 10.12 -3.88
C GLY A 67 22.45 9.93 -2.45
N ASN A 68 21.22 10.37 -2.25
CA ASN A 68 20.40 10.14 -1.06
C ASN A 68 18.96 9.77 -1.49
N PRO A 69 18.40 8.62 -1.05
CA PRO A 69 17.03 8.18 -1.38
C PRO A 69 15.96 8.92 -0.57
N ALA A 70 15.93 10.24 -0.67
CA ALA A 70 14.95 11.09 0.00
C ALA A 70 14.66 12.32 -0.86
N ASN A 71 13.93 12.13 -1.96
CA ASN A 71 13.19 13.23 -2.58
C ASN A 71 11.76 13.19 -2.04
N CYS A 72 11.60 13.52 -0.76
CA CYS A 72 10.32 13.95 -0.21
C CYS A 72 10.27 15.46 -0.43
N SER A 73 9.56 15.91 -1.45
CA SER A 73 9.20 17.34 -1.55
C SER A 73 8.32 17.69 -0.36
N ALA A 74 8.74 18.70 0.41
CA ALA A 74 7.96 19.21 1.52
C ALA A 74 6.86 20.15 1.00
N ALA A 75 5.59 19.76 1.11
CA ALA A 75 4.45 20.68 1.21
C ALA A 75 3.12 20.00 1.64
N TYR A 76 3.13 19.09 2.64
CA TYR A 76 2.04 18.92 3.62
C TYR A 76 2.63 18.11 4.77
N GLY A 77 3.01 18.78 5.86
CA GLY A 77 3.83 18.21 6.94
C GLY A 77 3.07 17.28 7.90
N SER A 78 1.82 16.93 7.62
CA SER A 78 1.01 16.11 8.51
C SER A 78 -0.19 15.51 7.78
N THR A 79 -0.20 14.18 7.61
CA THR A 79 -1.41 13.40 7.28
C THR A 79 -2.37 13.30 8.47
N ALA A 80 -2.01 13.85 9.64
CA ALA A 80 -2.75 13.71 10.90
C ALA A 80 -3.90 14.72 11.09
N ALA A 81 -4.16 15.59 10.11
CA ALA A 81 -5.29 16.52 10.14
C ALA A 81 -5.94 16.59 8.75
N ALA A 82 -7.26 16.77 8.71
CA ALA A 82 -7.97 17.03 7.46
C ALA A 82 -7.44 18.32 6.82
N ASP A 83 -7.47 18.35 5.49
CA ASP A 83 -7.22 19.56 4.73
C ASP A 83 -8.32 20.59 5.07
N PRO A 84 -7.98 21.77 5.62
CA PRO A 84 -8.98 22.78 6.00
C PRO A 84 -9.72 23.38 4.81
N ASP A 85 -9.14 23.29 3.60
CA ASP A 85 -9.73 23.83 2.38
C ASP A 85 -10.61 22.81 1.64
N TYR A 86 -10.68 21.56 2.14
CA TYR A 86 -11.50 20.50 1.57
C TYR A 86 -12.82 20.33 2.31
N ALA A 87 -13.94 20.60 1.64
CA ALA A 87 -15.28 20.47 2.20
C ALA A 87 -15.79 19.03 2.09
N LEU A 88 -15.38 18.18 3.04
CA LEU A 88 -15.81 16.77 3.09
C LEU A 88 -17.33 16.64 3.26
N THR A 89 -17.97 15.93 2.35
CA THR A 89 -19.41 15.61 2.42
C THR A 89 -19.69 14.27 3.11
N GLU A 90 -20.93 14.04 3.52
CA GLU A 90 -21.36 12.72 4.04
C GLU A 90 -21.30 11.63 2.95
N ALA A 91 -21.57 12.00 1.70
CA ALA A 91 -21.47 11.08 0.56
C ALA A 91 -20.03 10.59 0.37
N GLU A 92 -19.04 11.49 0.46
CA GLU A 92 -17.63 11.13 0.31
C GLU A 92 -17.07 10.27 1.46
N GLN A 93 -17.74 10.28 2.62
CA GLN A 93 -17.42 9.41 3.76
C GLN A 93 -18.10 8.05 3.68
N THR A 94 -19.09 7.89 2.81
CA THR A 94 -19.87 6.66 2.71
C THR A 94 -19.15 5.65 1.84
N LEU A 95 -18.87 4.47 2.39
CA LEU A 95 -18.23 3.37 1.64
C LEU A 95 -19.23 2.67 0.71
N SER A 96 -18.81 2.45 -0.53
CA SER A 96 -19.56 1.81 -1.60
C SER A 96 -18.68 0.89 -2.46
N LEU A 97 -17.88 0.03 -1.81
CA LEU A 97 -16.92 -0.83 -2.50
C LEU A 97 -17.54 -1.80 -3.53
N SER A 98 -16.96 -1.83 -4.72
CA SER A 98 -17.17 -2.75 -5.84
C SER A 98 -16.14 -3.88 -5.93
N GLY A 99 -15.45 -4.19 -4.81
CA GLY A 99 -14.44 -5.25 -4.77
C GLY A 99 -13.46 -5.09 -3.62
N TYR A 100 -12.18 -5.37 -3.90
CA TYR A 100 -11.10 -5.28 -2.92
C TYR A 100 -9.83 -4.77 -3.59
N GLY A 101 -9.11 -3.87 -2.92
CA GLY A 101 -7.84 -3.32 -3.42
C GLY A 101 -7.96 -2.64 -4.79
N SER A 102 -6.87 -2.62 -5.53
CA SER A 102 -6.79 -2.02 -6.87
C SER A 102 -7.76 -2.64 -7.87
N ASP A 103 -7.96 -3.96 -7.81
CA ASP A 103 -8.94 -4.68 -8.63
C ASP A 103 -10.40 -4.24 -8.37
N GLY A 104 -10.71 -3.82 -7.14
CA GLY A 104 -12.01 -3.24 -6.79
C GLY A 104 -12.14 -1.82 -7.30
N ALA A 105 -11.12 -1.00 -7.07
CA ALA A 105 -11.06 0.38 -7.52
C ALA A 105 -11.25 0.53 -9.03
N LEU A 106 -10.64 -0.36 -9.83
CA LEU A 106 -10.78 -0.33 -11.30
C LEU A 106 -12.19 -0.68 -11.81
N LYS A 107 -13.04 -1.26 -10.96
CA LYS A 107 -14.45 -1.60 -11.27
C LYS A 107 -15.43 -0.56 -10.73
N ASP A 108 -14.96 0.32 -9.88
CA ASP A 108 -15.79 1.28 -9.17
C ASP A 108 -16.06 2.51 -10.06
N GLU A 109 -17.33 2.74 -10.37
CA GLU A 109 -17.75 3.86 -11.22
C GLU A 109 -18.01 5.15 -10.42
N ASP A 110 -18.12 5.06 -9.08
CA ASP A 110 -18.52 6.15 -8.20
C ASP A 110 -17.60 6.27 -6.97
N LEU A 111 -16.30 6.42 -7.25
CA LEU A 111 -15.27 6.54 -6.22
C LEU A 111 -15.48 7.74 -5.28
N THR A 112 -15.83 7.44 -4.03
CA THR A 112 -15.79 8.38 -2.90
C THR A 112 -14.39 8.48 -2.29
N LEU A 113 -14.14 9.48 -1.44
CA LEU A 113 -12.89 9.55 -0.68
C LEU A 113 -12.69 8.32 0.22
N ALA A 114 -13.76 7.86 0.86
CA ALA A 114 -13.75 6.66 1.69
C ALA A 114 -13.39 5.41 0.87
N ASP A 115 -13.94 5.26 -0.34
CA ASP A 115 -13.61 4.15 -1.23
C ASP A 115 -12.14 4.19 -1.64
N MET A 116 -11.64 5.34 -2.09
CA MET A 116 -10.25 5.48 -2.53
C MET A 116 -9.25 5.15 -1.40
N LEU A 117 -9.45 5.67 -0.19
CA LEU A 117 -8.59 5.35 0.95
C LEU A 117 -8.67 3.86 1.30
N THR A 118 -9.87 3.29 1.27
CA THR A 118 -10.11 1.88 1.61
C THR A 118 -9.49 0.93 0.59
N TYR A 119 -9.64 1.19 -0.70
CA TYR A 119 -8.98 0.42 -1.74
C TYR A 119 -7.46 0.53 -1.65
N ALA A 120 -6.91 1.73 -1.44
CA ALA A 120 -5.48 1.93 -1.29
C ALA A 120 -4.92 1.04 -0.18
N ILE A 121 -5.45 1.13 1.05
CA ILE A 121 -4.90 0.35 2.17
C ILE A 121 -5.14 -1.16 2.02
N GLN A 122 -6.27 -1.56 1.42
CA GLN A 122 -6.53 -2.97 1.10
C GLN A 122 -5.49 -3.54 0.14
N ASP A 123 -5.08 -2.76 -0.86
CA ASP A 123 -4.07 -3.17 -1.84
C ASP A 123 -2.68 -3.28 -1.19
N GLU A 124 -2.29 -2.32 -0.35
CA GLU A 124 -1.02 -2.40 0.40
C GLU A 124 -0.98 -3.62 1.34
N PHE A 125 -2.10 -3.93 2.01
CA PHE A 125 -2.22 -5.15 2.80
C PHE A 125 -2.06 -6.42 1.95
N LEU A 126 -2.70 -6.46 0.77
CA LEU A 126 -2.63 -7.60 -0.15
C LEU A 126 -1.20 -7.81 -0.66
N ALA A 127 -0.55 -6.76 -1.15
CA ALA A 127 0.83 -6.81 -1.62
C ALA A 127 1.77 -7.33 -0.54
N ARG A 128 1.67 -6.80 0.69
CA ARG A 128 2.46 -7.27 1.84
C ARG A 128 2.26 -8.77 2.09
N ALA A 129 1.01 -9.23 2.19
CA ALA A 129 0.71 -10.64 2.46
C ALA A 129 1.17 -11.58 1.34
N GLU A 130 1.11 -11.15 0.08
CA GLU A 130 1.63 -11.92 -1.05
C GLU A 130 3.15 -12.02 -1.00
N TYR A 131 3.85 -10.93 -0.70
CA TYR A 131 5.30 -10.93 -0.58
C TYR A 131 5.78 -11.76 0.61
N GLU A 132 5.09 -11.70 1.74
CA GLU A 132 5.31 -12.59 2.89
C GLU A 132 5.24 -14.06 2.44
N ARG A 133 4.15 -14.47 1.78
CA ARG A 133 3.98 -15.84 1.27
C ARG A 133 5.07 -16.27 0.30
N ILE A 134 5.46 -15.38 -0.61
CA ILE A 134 6.55 -15.64 -1.57
C ILE A 134 7.86 -15.87 -0.80
N THR A 135 8.16 -15.03 0.19
CA THR A 135 9.40 -15.16 0.97
C THR A 135 9.40 -16.37 1.89
N ASP A 136 8.25 -16.79 2.41
CA ASP A 136 8.10 -18.03 3.17
C ASP A 136 8.36 -19.27 2.30
N LYS A 137 7.86 -19.25 1.06
CA LYS A 137 7.98 -20.38 0.13
C LYS A 137 9.35 -20.50 -0.53
N PHE A 138 9.91 -19.39 -0.99
CA PHE A 138 11.14 -19.37 -1.80
C PHE A 138 12.36 -18.79 -1.07
N GLY A 139 12.19 -18.41 0.20
CA GLY A 139 13.22 -17.76 0.99
C GLY A 139 13.36 -16.27 0.70
N ARG A 140 14.37 -15.65 1.31
CA ARG A 140 14.60 -14.20 1.21
C ARG A 140 15.08 -13.79 -0.18
N VAL A 141 14.13 -13.40 -1.03
CA VAL A 141 14.38 -12.87 -2.37
C VAL A 141 14.28 -11.35 -2.35
N ARG A 142 15.37 -10.68 -2.75
CA ARG A 142 15.59 -9.25 -2.50
C ARG A 142 14.42 -8.35 -2.90
N PRO A 143 13.91 -8.38 -4.15
CA PRO A 143 12.78 -7.54 -4.57
C PRO A 143 11.58 -7.63 -3.61
N PHE A 144 11.14 -8.83 -3.26
CA PHE A 144 10.00 -9.04 -2.36
C PHE A 144 10.28 -8.56 -0.92
N THR A 145 11.46 -8.83 -0.37
CA THR A 145 11.81 -8.35 0.99
C THR A 145 12.00 -6.83 1.09
N SER A 146 12.33 -6.15 -0.02
CA SER A 146 12.33 -4.68 -0.06
C SER A 146 10.93 -4.12 -0.19
N SER A 147 10.11 -4.66 -1.10
CA SER A 147 8.74 -4.21 -1.32
C SER A 147 7.87 -4.41 -0.09
N MET A 148 7.96 -5.55 0.60
CA MET A 148 7.24 -5.79 1.85
C MET A 148 7.46 -4.70 2.93
N ARG A 149 8.69 -4.17 3.05
CA ARG A 149 9.01 -3.06 3.97
C ARG A 149 8.51 -1.71 3.44
N ALA A 150 8.46 -1.55 2.13
CA ALA A 150 7.84 -0.38 1.52
C ALA A 150 6.32 -0.39 1.79
N GLU A 151 5.65 -1.53 1.68
CA GLU A 151 4.21 -1.63 1.94
C GLU A 151 3.86 -1.30 3.39
N GLU A 152 4.68 -1.73 4.37
CA GLU A 152 4.52 -1.28 5.76
C GLU A 152 4.58 0.26 5.87
N THR A 153 5.48 0.90 5.12
CA THR A 153 5.60 2.35 5.09
C THR A 153 4.42 3.02 4.38
N HIS A 154 3.83 2.36 3.37
CA HIS A 154 2.64 2.85 2.68
C HIS A 154 1.40 2.78 3.59
N ILE A 155 1.21 1.65 4.28
CA ILE A 155 0.16 1.47 5.30
C ILE A 155 0.28 2.56 6.37
N ASP A 156 1.48 2.78 6.90
CA ASP A 156 1.73 3.83 7.91
C ASP A 156 1.45 5.24 7.39
N ALA A 157 1.60 5.49 6.09
CA ALA A 157 1.28 6.77 5.47
C ALA A 157 -0.24 6.97 5.27
N LEU A 158 -0.98 5.89 4.99
CA LEU A 158 -2.43 5.92 4.76
C LEU A 158 -3.23 6.01 6.05
N LEU A 159 -2.84 5.28 7.11
CA LEU A 159 -3.60 5.19 8.36
C LEU A 159 -3.98 6.54 8.99
N PRO A 160 -3.12 7.56 9.04
CA PRO A 160 -3.50 8.87 9.59
C PRO A 160 -4.59 9.58 8.77
N LEU A 161 -4.68 9.35 7.46
CA LEU A 161 -5.71 9.95 6.60
C LEU A 161 -7.10 9.47 6.99
N PHE A 162 -7.25 8.19 7.34
CA PHE A 162 -8.53 7.66 7.84
C PHE A 162 -9.02 8.44 9.07
N ALA A 163 -8.13 8.66 10.05
CA ALA A 163 -8.46 9.43 11.23
C ALA A 163 -8.75 10.91 10.90
N ALA A 164 -7.96 11.51 10.01
CA ALA A 164 -8.12 12.90 9.58
C ALA A 164 -9.51 13.16 8.99
N TYR A 165 -10.02 12.24 8.16
CA TYR A 165 -11.30 12.37 7.46
C TYR A 165 -12.48 11.67 8.15
N GLY A 166 -12.30 11.15 9.38
CA GLY A 166 -13.37 10.48 10.11
C GLY A 166 -13.83 9.14 9.51
N ILE A 167 -12.99 8.53 8.68
CA ILE A 167 -13.29 7.27 7.98
C ILE A 167 -12.71 6.11 8.79
N ALA A 168 -13.47 5.04 8.97
CA ALA A 168 -12.98 3.85 9.67
C ALA A 168 -12.01 3.06 8.77
N ALA A 169 -10.77 2.88 9.21
CA ALA A 169 -9.83 2.00 8.52
C ALA A 169 -10.34 0.54 8.55
N PRO A 170 -10.32 -0.18 7.41
CA PRO A 170 -10.71 -1.58 7.37
C PRO A 170 -9.73 -2.45 8.17
N LYS A 171 -10.19 -3.61 8.63
CA LYS A 171 -9.30 -4.65 9.14
C LYS A 171 -8.50 -5.25 8.00
N ASP A 172 -7.29 -5.70 8.30
CA ASP A 172 -6.49 -6.47 7.36
C ASP A 172 -7.10 -7.87 7.16
N GLU A 173 -7.63 -8.12 5.97
CA GLU A 173 -8.18 -9.41 5.52
C GLU A 173 -7.32 -10.07 4.43
N SER A 174 -6.14 -9.50 4.13
CA SER A 174 -5.30 -9.88 3.00
C SER A 174 -4.80 -11.32 3.05
N ALA A 175 -4.58 -11.87 4.25
CA ALA A 175 -4.16 -13.24 4.42
C ALA A 175 -5.14 -14.24 3.77
N GLY A 176 -6.45 -13.97 3.76
CA GLY A 176 -7.42 -14.83 3.08
C GLY A 176 -7.41 -14.72 1.55
N ARG A 177 -6.74 -13.69 1.01
CA ARG A 177 -6.85 -13.25 -0.39
C ARG A 177 -5.55 -13.40 -1.18
N ALA A 178 -4.41 -13.34 -0.50
CA ALA A 178 -3.09 -13.38 -1.14
C ALA A 178 -2.93 -14.61 -2.05
N ALA A 179 -2.50 -14.41 -3.29
CA ALA A 179 -2.33 -15.52 -4.22
C ALA A 179 -1.15 -16.43 -3.82
N SER A 180 -1.23 -17.71 -4.21
CA SER A 180 -0.09 -18.63 -4.17
C SER A 180 0.51 -18.78 -5.55
N VAL A 181 1.84 -18.73 -5.65
CA VAL A 181 2.58 -18.89 -6.91
C VAL A 181 3.42 -20.15 -6.88
N SER A 182 3.60 -20.82 -8.02
CA SER A 182 4.27 -22.12 -8.12
C SER A 182 5.79 -22.00 -8.28
N SER A 183 6.27 -20.87 -8.81
CA SER A 183 7.68 -20.60 -9.07
C SER A 183 8.06 -19.14 -8.80
N LEU A 184 9.37 -18.85 -8.72
CA LEU A 184 9.86 -17.48 -8.64
C LEU A 184 9.56 -16.65 -9.89
N ALA A 185 9.54 -17.28 -11.07
CA ALA A 185 9.17 -16.59 -12.31
C ALA A 185 7.69 -16.15 -12.26
N GLU A 186 6.80 -17.02 -11.79
CA GLU A 186 5.40 -16.65 -11.54
C GLU A 186 5.26 -15.59 -10.45
N ALA A 187 6.08 -15.63 -9.40
CA ALA A 187 6.10 -14.60 -8.36
C ALA A 187 6.44 -13.21 -8.94
N TYR A 188 7.46 -13.13 -9.80
CA TYR A 188 7.82 -11.87 -10.45
C TYR A 188 6.74 -11.40 -11.42
N GLN A 189 6.12 -12.30 -12.19
CA GLN A 189 5.03 -11.94 -13.06
C GLN A 189 3.78 -11.47 -12.29
N ALA A 190 3.46 -12.12 -11.17
CA ALA A 190 2.38 -11.70 -10.28
C ALA A 190 2.65 -10.30 -9.71
N GLY A 191 3.88 -10.04 -9.24
CA GLY A 191 4.30 -8.72 -8.79
C GLY A 191 4.19 -7.65 -9.88
N VAL A 192 4.62 -7.96 -11.12
CA VAL A 192 4.42 -7.04 -12.26
C VAL A 192 2.94 -6.72 -12.47
N ASN A 193 2.07 -7.74 -12.44
CA ASN A 193 0.64 -7.54 -12.64
C ASN A 193 0.03 -6.69 -11.52
N ALA A 194 0.38 -6.98 -10.26
CA ALA A 194 -0.08 -6.21 -9.10
C ALA A 194 0.30 -4.73 -9.21
N GLU A 195 1.56 -4.43 -9.54
CA GLU A 195 2.02 -3.04 -9.65
C GLU A 195 1.40 -2.30 -10.84
N VAL A 196 1.13 -2.98 -11.96
CA VAL A 196 0.40 -2.38 -13.09
C VAL A 196 -1.04 -2.01 -12.68
N THR A 197 -1.73 -2.88 -11.95
CA THR A 197 -3.08 -2.61 -11.45
C THR A 197 -3.08 -1.50 -10.41
N ASN A 198 -2.12 -1.50 -9.49
CA ASN A 198 -1.96 -0.49 -8.45
C ASN A 198 -1.64 0.90 -9.05
N ILE A 199 -0.73 1.00 -10.03
CA ILE A 199 -0.47 2.23 -10.79
C ILE A 199 -1.75 2.75 -11.44
N ALA A 200 -2.51 1.88 -12.12
CA ALA A 200 -3.75 2.27 -12.77
C ALA A 200 -4.81 2.77 -11.76
N MET A 201 -4.87 2.17 -10.57
CA MET A 201 -5.73 2.65 -9.48
C MET A 201 -5.34 4.07 -9.07
N TYR A 202 -4.06 4.34 -8.75
CA TYR A 202 -3.64 5.68 -8.35
C TYR A 202 -3.79 6.71 -9.46
N GLU A 203 -3.59 6.35 -10.73
CA GLU A 203 -3.87 7.25 -11.87
C GLU A 203 -5.35 7.68 -11.91
N ILE A 204 -6.29 6.77 -11.62
CA ILE A 204 -7.72 7.09 -11.55
C ILE A 204 -8.03 7.95 -10.33
N PHE A 205 -7.43 7.66 -9.18
CA PHE A 205 -7.63 8.45 -7.96
C PHE A 205 -7.13 9.89 -8.14
N LEU A 206 -5.93 10.06 -8.68
CA LEU A 206 -5.30 11.36 -8.91
C LEU A 206 -5.97 12.18 -10.03
N ALA A 207 -6.92 11.58 -10.77
CA ALA A 207 -7.78 12.30 -11.70
C ALA A 207 -9.01 12.94 -11.02
N LYS A 208 -9.25 12.66 -9.73
CA LYS A 208 -10.32 13.25 -8.93
C LYS A 208 -9.84 14.53 -8.26
N GLU A 209 -10.80 15.36 -7.83
CA GLU A 209 -10.52 16.41 -6.87
C GLU A 209 -10.27 15.75 -5.50
N LEU A 210 -9.10 15.99 -4.92
CA LEU A 210 -8.65 15.35 -3.69
C LEU A 210 -8.21 16.40 -2.68
N PRO A 211 -8.32 16.11 -1.37
CA PRO A 211 -7.62 16.89 -0.37
C PRO A 211 -6.11 16.84 -0.61
N ALA A 212 -5.39 17.94 -0.40
CA ALA A 212 -3.99 18.05 -0.80
C ALA A 212 -3.08 17.05 -0.06
N ASN A 213 -3.38 16.74 1.20
CA ASN A 213 -2.66 15.72 1.97
C ASN A 213 -2.90 14.28 1.45
N VAL A 214 -4.10 13.98 0.94
CA VAL A 214 -4.43 12.68 0.31
C VAL A 214 -3.74 12.57 -1.03
N GLN A 215 -3.83 13.61 -1.87
CA GLN A 215 -3.14 13.68 -3.15
C GLN A 215 -1.64 13.43 -2.99
N ALA A 216 -0.99 14.11 -2.02
CA ALA A 216 0.44 13.94 -1.77
C ALA A 216 0.82 12.50 -1.38
N VAL A 217 -0.03 11.81 -0.60
CA VAL A 217 0.18 10.39 -0.27
C VAL A 217 -0.01 9.51 -1.50
N PHE A 218 -1.07 9.71 -2.27
CA PHE A 218 -1.32 8.93 -3.49
C PHE A 218 -0.23 9.12 -4.56
N GLU A 219 0.27 10.34 -4.77
CA GLU A 219 1.41 10.59 -5.66
C GLU A 219 2.67 9.85 -5.17
N ARG A 220 2.92 9.83 -3.86
CA ARG A 220 4.05 9.09 -3.29
C ARG A 220 3.92 7.59 -3.52
N LEU A 221 2.72 7.02 -3.31
CA LEU A 221 2.48 5.58 -3.47
C LEU A 221 2.53 5.19 -4.95
N LEU A 222 1.97 5.98 -5.87
CA LEU A 222 2.14 5.80 -7.32
C LEU A 222 3.63 5.71 -7.71
N ASN A 223 4.44 6.67 -7.26
CA ASN A 223 5.89 6.66 -7.52
C ASN A 223 6.58 5.41 -6.95
N ALA A 224 6.11 4.91 -5.81
CA ALA A 224 6.63 3.68 -5.21
C ALA A 224 6.28 2.45 -6.04
N SER A 225 5.04 2.33 -6.51
CA SER A 225 4.57 1.25 -7.38
C SER A 225 5.34 1.21 -8.70
N GLU A 226 5.64 2.36 -9.31
CA GLU A 226 6.52 2.42 -10.48
C GLU A 226 7.95 1.89 -10.18
N ASN A 227 8.46 2.12 -8.97
CA ASN A 227 9.76 1.60 -8.57
C ASN A 227 9.71 0.08 -8.37
N HIS A 228 8.65 -0.44 -7.75
CA HIS A 228 8.43 -1.87 -7.57
C HIS A 228 8.28 -2.58 -8.93
N LEU A 229 7.47 -2.01 -9.83
CA LEU A 229 7.26 -2.53 -11.17
C LEU A 229 8.60 -2.73 -11.89
N ARG A 230 9.46 -1.70 -11.91
CA ARG A 230 10.80 -1.83 -12.51
C ARG A 230 11.65 -2.88 -11.80
N ALA A 231 11.56 -2.99 -10.48
CA ALA A 231 12.30 -3.99 -9.72
C ALA A 231 11.89 -5.43 -10.07
N PHE A 232 10.60 -5.68 -10.30
CA PHE A 232 10.10 -6.99 -10.74
C PHE A 232 10.38 -7.26 -12.22
N GLN A 233 10.20 -6.28 -13.11
CA GLN A 233 10.53 -6.40 -14.53
C GLN A 233 12.01 -6.74 -14.77
N ASN A 234 12.92 -6.20 -13.95
CA ASN A 234 14.36 -6.53 -14.02
C ASN A 234 14.71 -7.99 -13.63
N ARG A 235 13.70 -8.80 -13.29
CA ARG A 235 13.86 -10.22 -12.91
C ARG A 235 13.21 -11.19 -13.89
N LEU A 236 12.53 -10.70 -14.92
CA LEU A 236 11.95 -11.46 -16.02
C LEU A 236 12.88 -11.39 -17.24
#